data_AF-M3IMS9-F1
#
_entry.id   AF-M3IMS9-F1
#
_cell.length_a   1.000
_cell.length_b   1.000
_cell.length_c   1.000
_cell.angle_alpha   90.00
_cell.angle_beta   90.00
_cell.angle_gamma   90.00
#
_symmetry.space_group_name_H-M   'P 1'
#
loop_
_entity.id
_entity.type
_entity.pdbx_description
1 polymer ?
#
loop_
_entity_poly.entity_id
_entity_poly.type
_entity_poly.pdbx_seq_one_letter_code
_entity_poly.pdbx_strand_id
1 'polypeptide(L)'
;MTITKYQRGDLIEGWNDCPTPAKKLIVTHADLDDKDIATQDVADLIHKVFALDISLPERELNHYQIKLINNVEKMTPPSSDLIFIYHVCDKIIQNQNDETPAVKNELKNQIVEYMMVHEGVSSWCSALKKIV
;
A
#
# COMPACT_ATOMS: atom_id res chain seq x y z
N MET A 1 7.26 -26.05 48.73
CA MET A 1 6.73 -25.54 47.44
C MET A 1 7.89 -25.42 46.47
N THR A 2 7.90 -26.22 45.42
CA THR A 2 8.94 -26.19 44.38
C THR A 2 8.55 -25.14 43.33
N ILE A 3 9.40 -24.12 43.16
CA ILE A 3 9.20 -23.05 42.18
C ILE A 3 9.40 -23.61 40.76
N THR A 4 8.45 -23.33 39.87
CA THR A 4 8.45 -23.82 38.49
C THR A 4 9.53 -23.13 37.64
N LYS A 5 9.97 -23.76 36.54
CA LYS A 5 11.03 -23.21 35.66
C LYS A 5 10.72 -21.81 35.13
N TYR A 6 9.44 -21.51 34.87
CA TYR A 6 8.96 -20.19 34.44
C TYR A 6 9.28 -19.07 35.43
N GLN A 7 9.22 -19.37 36.73
CA GLN A 7 9.48 -18.39 37.79
C GLN A 7 10.97 -18.21 38.10
N ARG A 8 11.84 -19.09 37.57
CA ARG A 8 13.29 -19.03 37.73
C ARG A 8 13.99 -18.24 36.63
N GLY A 9 13.30 -17.90 35.55
CA GLY A 9 13.92 -17.25 34.38
C GLY A 9 14.85 -18.16 33.58
N ASP A 10 14.69 -19.48 33.71
CA ASP A 10 15.45 -20.46 32.93
C ASP A 10 15.11 -20.33 31.44
N LEU A 11 16.10 -20.55 30.56
CA LEU A 11 15.93 -20.53 29.10
C LEU A 11 14.91 -21.59 28.66
N ILE A 12 13.81 -21.16 28.03
CA ILE A 12 12.76 -22.05 27.53
C ILE A 12 13.09 -22.42 26.09
N GLU A 13 13.51 -23.67 25.87
CA GLU A 13 13.72 -24.23 24.53
C GLU A 13 12.42 -24.13 23.71
N GLY A 14 12.51 -23.57 22.50
CA GLY A 14 11.37 -23.38 21.59
C GLY A 14 10.64 -22.04 21.67
N TRP A 15 11.00 -21.11 22.56
CA TRP A 15 10.39 -19.76 22.57
C TRP A 15 10.87 -18.88 21.41
N ASN A 16 12.10 -19.09 20.91
CA ASN A 16 12.73 -18.22 19.92
C ASN A 16 12.76 -18.74 18.48
N ASP A 17 12.02 -19.81 18.16
CA ASP A 17 11.91 -20.36 16.80
C ASP A 17 10.85 -19.61 15.97
N CYS A 18 10.87 -18.27 16.01
CA CYS A 18 10.09 -17.50 15.05
C CYS A 18 10.79 -17.65 13.68
N PRO A 19 10.16 -18.27 12.66
CA PRO A 19 10.80 -18.45 11.37
C PRO A 19 11.16 -17.08 10.81
N THR A 20 12.42 -16.89 10.46
CA THR A 20 12.87 -15.67 9.78
C THR A 20 12.10 -15.58 8.46
N PRO A 21 11.34 -14.50 8.21
CA PRO A 21 10.62 -14.38 6.95
C PRO A 21 11.66 -14.43 5.83
N ALA A 22 11.49 -15.40 4.93
CA ALA A 22 12.35 -15.54 3.77
C ALA A 22 12.30 -14.22 2.99
N LYS A 23 13.45 -13.54 2.89
CA LYS A 23 13.61 -12.40 1.99
C LYS A 23 13.38 -12.91 0.58
N LYS A 24 12.14 -12.83 0.09
CA LYS A 24 11.89 -12.86 -1.35
C LYS A 24 12.68 -11.69 -1.93
N LEU A 25 13.53 -11.98 -2.91
CA LEU A 25 14.11 -10.95 -3.75
C LEU A 25 12.93 -10.28 -4.45
N ILE A 26 12.53 -9.14 -3.90
CA ILE A 26 11.50 -8.29 -4.47
C ILE A 26 12.07 -7.83 -5.81
N VAL A 27 11.32 -8.08 -6.87
CA VAL A 27 11.54 -7.43 -8.16
C VAL A 27 11.36 -5.95 -7.86
N THR A 28 12.50 -5.27 -7.68
CA THR A 28 12.55 -3.83 -7.59
C THR A 28 11.94 -3.33 -8.88
N HIS A 29 10.95 -2.46 -8.79
CA HIS A 29 10.37 -1.72 -9.91
C HIS A 29 11.43 -0.75 -10.51
N ALA A 30 12.57 -1.28 -10.94
CA ALA A 30 13.70 -0.55 -11.53
C ALA A 30 13.43 -0.14 -12.99
N ASP A 31 12.21 -0.33 -13.49
CA ASP A 31 11.80 -0.07 -14.87
C ASP A 31 10.89 1.18 -15.01
N LEU A 32 10.72 1.97 -13.93
CA LEU A 32 9.83 3.14 -13.92
C LEU A 32 10.56 4.48 -13.66
N ASP A 33 11.88 4.52 -13.74
CA ASP A 33 12.71 5.69 -13.41
C ASP A 33 12.70 6.83 -14.47
N ASP A 34 11.95 6.71 -15.58
CA ASP A 34 12.08 7.61 -16.73
C ASP A 34 10.84 8.47 -17.05
N LYS A 35 9.87 8.56 -16.11
CA LYS A 35 8.77 9.53 -16.22
C LYS A 35 8.89 10.55 -15.10
N ASP A 36 9.12 11.81 -15.47
CA ASP A 36 8.89 12.98 -14.63
C ASP A 36 7.39 13.08 -14.30
N ILE A 37 6.91 12.24 -13.39
CA ILE A 37 5.52 12.26 -12.93
C ILE A 37 5.37 13.47 -12.01
N ALA A 38 4.66 14.49 -12.49
CA ALA A 38 4.36 15.65 -11.68
C ALA A 38 3.30 15.30 -10.62
N THR A 39 3.35 15.99 -9.48
CA THR A 39 2.35 15.87 -8.41
C THR A 39 0.93 16.17 -8.93
N GLN A 40 0.81 17.08 -9.91
CA GLN A 40 -0.45 17.43 -10.55
C GLN A 40 -1.06 16.25 -11.32
N ASP A 41 -0.25 15.49 -12.05
CA ASP A 41 -0.74 14.35 -12.84
C ASP A 41 -1.32 13.26 -11.94
N VAL A 42 -0.66 13.02 -10.79
CA VAL A 42 -1.14 12.06 -9.78
C VAL A 42 -2.43 12.55 -9.12
N ALA A 43 -2.52 13.83 -8.79
CA ALA A 43 -3.73 14.43 -8.22
C ALA A 43 -4.93 14.30 -9.17
N ASP A 44 -4.74 14.62 -10.46
CA ASP A 44 -5.78 14.50 -11.48
C ASP A 44 -6.22 13.04 -11.67
N LEU A 45 -5.28 12.10 -11.61
CA LEU A 45 -5.57 10.67 -11.68
C LEU A 45 -6.37 10.17 -10.47
N ILE A 46 -6.04 10.65 -9.27
CA ILE A 46 -6.82 10.40 -8.05
C ILE A 46 -8.25 10.92 -8.23
N HIS A 47 -8.44 12.15 -8.69
CA HIS A 47 -9.78 12.68 -8.95
C HIS A 47 -10.58 11.82 -9.94
N LYS A 48 -9.94 11.29 -10.99
CA LYS A 48 -10.58 10.37 -11.93
C LYS A 48 -10.99 9.05 -11.27
N VAL A 49 -10.11 8.45 -10.45
CA VAL A 49 -10.43 7.20 -9.72
C VAL A 49 -11.63 7.41 -8.81
N PHE A 50 -11.67 8.52 -8.06
CA PHE A 50 -12.79 8.82 -7.15
C PHE A 50 -14.07 9.26 -7.85
N ALA A 51 -14.02 9.63 -9.13
CA ALA A 51 -15.20 9.86 -9.95
C ALA A 51 -15.80 8.55 -10.51
N LEU A 52 -15.12 7.42 -10.34
CA LEU A 52 -15.67 6.11 -10.68
C LEU A 52 -16.71 5.69 -9.65
N ASP A 53 -17.65 4.83 -10.05
CA ASP A 53 -18.72 4.32 -9.20
C ASP A 53 -18.15 3.30 -8.20
N ILE A 54 -17.53 3.82 -7.13
CA ILE A 54 -16.93 3.04 -6.07
C ILE A 54 -18.02 2.73 -5.05
N SER A 55 -18.14 1.45 -4.66
CA SER A 55 -19.14 0.98 -3.68
C SER A 55 -18.81 1.38 -2.23
N LEU A 56 -18.45 2.64 -1.98
CA LEU A 56 -18.19 3.18 -0.63
C LEU A 56 -19.14 4.34 -0.32
N PRO A 57 -19.47 4.57 0.97
CA PRO A 57 -20.23 5.75 1.37
C PRO A 57 -19.51 7.04 0.97
N GLU A 58 -20.26 8.03 0.47
CA GLU A 58 -19.75 9.33 0.00
C GLU A 58 -18.84 10.02 1.03
N ARG A 59 -19.15 9.88 2.33
CA ARG A 59 -18.34 10.40 3.42
C ARG A 59 -16.95 9.78 3.49
N GLU A 60 -16.84 8.48 3.25
CA GLU A 60 -15.56 7.77 3.27
C GLU A 60 -14.75 8.08 2.01
N LEU A 61 -15.42 8.18 0.85
CA LEU A 61 -14.78 8.58 -0.40
C LEU A 61 -14.11 9.94 -0.29
N ASN A 62 -14.83 10.96 0.18
CA ASN A 62 -14.27 12.29 0.40
C ASN A 62 -13.11 12.28 1.40
N HIS A 63 -13.22 11.50 2.48
CA HIS A 63 -12.15 11.38 3.46
C HIS A 63 -10.86 10.79 2.86
N TYR A 64 -10.98 9.71 2.09
CA TYR A 64 -9.82 9.07 1.46
C TYR A 64 -9.23 9.91 0.34
N GLN A 65 -10.05 10.61 -0.45
CA GLN A 65 -9.60 11.51 -1.51
C GLN A 65 -8.77 12.66 -0.94
N ILE A 66 -9.31 13.39 0.05
CA ILE A 66 -8.59 14.48 0.73
C ILE A 66 -7.29 13.96 1.35
N LYS A 67 -7.33 12.78 1.96
CA LYS A 67 -6.15 12.16 2.58
C LYS A 67 -5.06 11.86 1.56
N LEU A 68 -5.41 11.33 0.38
CA LEU A 68 -4.44 10.99 -0.66
C LEU A 68 -3.84 12.26 -1.28
N ILE A 69 -4.67 13.24 -1.64
CA ILE A 69 -4.22 14.52 -2.21
C ILE A 69 -3.27 15.24 -1.25
N ASN A 70 -3.66 15.36 0.03
CA ASN A 70 -2.82 15.99 1.05
C ASN A 70 -1.47 15.29 1.27
N ASN A 71 -1.35 13.98 0.96
CA ASN A 71 -0.07 13.27 1.02
C ASN A 71 0.74 13.49 -0.26
N VAL A 72 0.11 13.44 -1.43
CA VAL A 72 0.74 13.71 -2.73
C VAL A 72 1.33 15.13 -2.78
N GLU A 73 0.61 16.14 -2.28
CA GLU A 73 1.10 17.53 -2.22
C GLU A 73 2.33 17.71 -1.31
N LYS A 74 2.49 16.84 -0.30
CA LYS A 74 3.64 16.85 0.61
C LYS A 74 4.85 16.11 0.05
N MET A 75 4.66 15.31 -1.01
CA MET A 75 5.74 14.56 -1.65
C MET A 75 6.48 15.45 -2.63
N THR A 76 7.80 15.53 -2.52
CA THR A 76 8.66 16.19 -3.50
C THR A 76 8.96 15.24 -4.66
N PRO A 77 8.67 15.62 -5.92
CA PRO A 77 9.06 14.84 -7.09
C PRO A 77 10.58 14.97 -7.38
N PRO A 78 11.23 13.92 -7.92
CA PRO A 78 10.71 12.58 -8.17
C PRO A 78 10.70 11.72 -6.88
N SER A 79 9.58 11.04 -6.61
CA SER A 79 9.51 10.08 -5.50
C SER A 79 8.93 8.75 -5.97
N SER A 80 9.49 7.66 -5.48
CA SER A 80 8.97 6.30 -5.72
C SER A 80 7.52 6.16 -5.28
N ASP A 81 7.12 6.91 -4.24
CA ASP A 81 5.75 6.96 -3.74
C ASP A 81 4.78 7.54 -4.77
N LEU A 82 5.14 8.63 -5.45
CA LEU A 82 4.29 9.25 -6.48
C LEU A 82 4.12 8.30 -7.68
N ILE A 83 5.21 7.66 -8.09
CA ILE A 83 5.19 6.67 -9.19
C ILE A 83 4.30 5.47 -8.82
N PHE A 84 4.41 4.98 -7.58
CA PHE A 84 3.59 3.88 -7.10
C PHE A 84 2.10 4.24 -7.08
N ILE A 85 1.75 5.40 -6.54
CA ILE A 85 0.35 5.88 -6.50
C ILE A 85 -0.20 6.01 -7.92
N TYR A 86 0.58 6.62 -8.84
CA TYR A 86 0.20 6.75 -10.24
C TYR A 86 -0.13 5.38 -10.86
N HIS A 87 0.76 4.41 -10.71
CA HIS A 87 0.60 3.08 -11.29
C HIS A 87 -0.62 2.34 -10.71
N VAL A 88 -0.86 2.44 -9.40
CA VAL A 88 -2.05 1.84 -8.76
C VAL A 88 -3.33 2.48 -9.31
N CYS A 89 -3.40 3.81 -9.36
CA CYS A 89 -4.55 4.53 -9.89
C CYS A 89 -4.81 4.25 -11.38
N ASP A 90 -3.76 4.18 -12.20
CA ASP A 90 -3.86 3.85 -13.63
C ASP A 90 -4.40 2.42 -13.82
N LYS A 91 -3.89 1.44 -13.05
CA LYS A 91 -4.43 0.08 -13.07
C LYS A 91 -5.89 0.02 -12.63
N ILE A 92 -6.32 0.81 -11.65
CA ILE A 92 -7.74 0.85 -11.24
C ILE A 92 -8.62 1.32 -12.40
N ILE A 93 -8.20 2.38 -13.10
CA ILE A 93 -8.94 2.93 -14.25
C ILE A 93 -8.98 1.93 -15.40
N GLN A 94 -7.85 1.30 -15.74
CA GLN A 94 -7.78 0.33 -16.84
C GLN A 94 -8.61 -0.93 -16.59
N ASN A 95 -8.69 -1.40 -15.34
CA ASN A 95 -9.40 -2.61 -14.97
C ASN A 95 -10.86 -2.37 -14.55
N GLN A 96 -11.41 -1.16 -14.77
CA GLN A 96 -12.78 -0.83 -14.40
C GLN A 96 -13.82 -1.75 -15.08
N ASN A 97 -13.57 -2.17 -16.32
CA ASN A 97 -14.49 -3.02 -17.08
C ASN A 97 -14.30 -4.52 -16.83
N ASP A 98 -13.18 -4.91 -16.22
CA ASP A 98 -12.78 -6.30 -16.02
C ASP A 98 -12.86 -6.65 -14.55
N GLU A 99 -14.09 -6.88 -14.07
CA GLU A 99 -14.41 -7.01 -12.65
C GLU A 99 -14.02 -8.37 -12.06
N THR A 100 -12.88 -8.92 -12.47
CA THR A 100 -12.39 -10.19 -11.95
C THR A 100 -11.80 -10.00 -10.55
N PRO A 101 -12.24 -10.81 -9.56
CA PRO A 101 -11.75 -10.69 -8.18
C PRO A 101 -10.23 -10.97 -8.06
N ALA A 102 -9.64 -11.64 -9.04
CA ALA A 102 -8.21 -11.90 -9.11
C ALA A 102 -7.38 -10.61 -9.23
N VAL A 103 -7.77 -9.69 -10.12
CA VAL A 103 -7.05 -8.43 -10.35
C VAL A 103 -7.16 -7.50 -9.14
N LYS A 104 -8.35 -7.40 -8.53
CA LYS A 104 -8.55 -6.64 -7.28
C LYS A 104 -7.68 -7.19 -6.15
N ASN A 105 -7.56 -8.52 -6.03
CA ASN A 105 -6.69 -9.15 -5.02
C ASN A 105 -5.21 -8.94 -5.31
N GLU A 106 -4.79 -8.99 -6.57
CA GLU A 106 -3.41 -8.72 -6.97
C GLU A 106 -2.99 -7.28 -6.63
N LEU A 107 -3.84 -6.30 -6.94
CA LEU A 107 -3.62 -4.89 -6.58
C LEU A 107 -3.54 -4.70 -5.07
N LYS A 108 -4.43 -5.34 -4.30
CA LYS A 108 -4.39 -5.33 -2.83
C LYS A 108 -3.08 -5.91 -2.29
N ASN A 109 -2.56 -6.96 -2.92
CA ASN A 109 -1.29 -7.57 -2.55
C ASN A 109 -0.11 -6.65 -2.89
N GLN A 110 -0.11 -6.00 -4.07
CA GLN A 110 0.91 -5.01 -4.45
C GLN A 110 0.98 -3.85 -3.44
N ILE A 111 -0.17 -3.34 -2.97
CA ILE A 111 -0.22 -2.30 -1.94
C ILE A 111 0.37 -2.79 -0.61
N VAL A 112 0.03 -4.02 -0.19
CA VAL A 112 0.55 -4.60 1.06
C VAL A 112 2.05 -4.85 0.97
N GLU A 113 2.55 -5.33 -0.17
CA GLU A 113 3.97 -5.53 -0.42
C GLU A 113 4.73 -4.20 -0.37
N TYR A 114 4.18 -3.15 -0.99
CA TYR A 114 4.76 -1.81 -0.90
C TYR A 114 4.85 -1.31 0.56
N MET A 115 3.81 -1.56 1.35
CA MET A 115 3.80 -1.23 2.79
C MET A 115 4.83 -2.01 3.62
N MET A 116 5.28 -3.18 3.16
CA MET A 116 6.31 -3.96 3.86
C MET A 116 7.73 -3.45 3.59
N VAL A 117 7.93 -2.70 2.50
CA VAL A 117 9.24 -2.22 2.07
C VAL A 117 9.48 -0.76 2.46
N HIS A 118 8.43 0.07 2.40
CA HIS A 118 8.55 1.51 2.61
C HIS A 118 8.01 1.92 3.98
N GLU A 119 8.76 2.76 4.70
CA GLU A 119 8.34 3.31 5.99
C GLU A 119 7.46 4.55 5.83
N GLY A 120 6.51 4.76 6.74
CA GLY A 120 5.63 5.94 6.74
C GLY A 120 4.47 5.91 5.72
N VAL A 121 4.45 4.96 4.80
CA VAL A 121 3.45 4.86 3.71
C VAL A 121 2.11 4.29 4.17
N SER A 122 2.07 3.57 5.29
CA SER A 122 0.85 2.95 5.85
C SER A 122 -0.30 3.93 6.08
N SER A 123 0.05 5.19 6.35
CA SER A 123 -0.92 6.27 6.57
C SER A 123 -1.81 6.51 5.35
N TRP A 124 -1.27 6.45 4.13
CA TRP A 124 -1.99 6.71 2.88
C TRP A 124 -2.25 5.43 2.06
N CYS A 125 -1.39 4.40 2.13
CA CYS A 125 -1.63 3.10 1.49
C CYS A 125 -2.92 2.43 1.96
N SER A 126 -3.31 2.64 3.22
CA SER A 126 -4.59 2.17 3.76
C SER A 126 -5.81 2.72 3.00
N ALA A 127 -5.74 3.97 2.52
CA ALA A 127 -6.77 4.57 1.71
C ALA A 127 -6.81 3.92 0.31
N LEU A 128 -5.66 3.72 -0.34
CA LEU A 128 -5.58 3.02 -1.64
C LEU A 128 -6.18 1.63 -1.59
N LYS A 129 -5.85 0.85 -0.55
CA LYS A 129 -6.37 -0.51 -0.37
C LYS A 129 -7.90 -0.57 -0.22
N LYS A 130 -8.51 0.51 0.28
CA LYS A 130 -9.98 0.61 0.45
C LYS A 130 -10.71 0.94 -0.85
N ILE A 131 -10.01 1.53 -1.81
CA ILE A 131 -10.56 1.95 -3.10
C ILE A 131 -10.51 0.81 -4.13
N VAL A 132 -9.52 -0.09 -4.01
CA VAL A 132 -9.43 -1.36 -4.76
C VAL A 132 -10.43 -2.40 -4.22
#